data_AF-A0A7R9GR98-F1
#
_entry.id   AF-A0A7R9GR98-F1
#
_cell.length_a   1.000
_cell.length_b   1.000
_cell.length_c   1.000
_cell.angle_alpha   90.00
_cell.angle_beta   90.00
_cell.angle_gamma   90.00
#
_symmetry.space_group_name_H-M   'P 1'
#
loop_
_entity.id
_entity.type
_entity.pdbx_description
1 polymer ?
#
loop_
_entity_poly.entity_id
_entity_poly.type
_entity_poly.pdbx_seq_one_letter_code
_entity_poly.pdbx_strand_id
1 'polypeptide(L)'
;MSEDDQYSLPNDYPIVELECQVAFDALSNKQKLYAHYLSLASWHGSLAVYLQVRNYISLTTSPESPLIFSLLTKVFSNEPIDELKKALLIKGFSEDNFTAFLVYSSVFFSNSGNYKGFGDTKFVPNLPVDQLEALLKTSKAWNSEPEALQSLWDRVKGPLYSLSEREKQLSYPDKEHAANDFEKKMLDHYQTSFTTGSLDAHKDGSRQWIKNKDPIIET
;
A
#
# COMPACT_ATOMS: atom_id res chain seq x y z
N MET A 1 -3.65 14.46 20.88
CA MET A 1 -3.50 13.54 19.74
C MET A 1 -2.74 12.34 20.26
N SER A 2 -3.31 11.15 20.17
CA SER A 2 -2.59 9.92 20.49
C SER A 2 -1.49 9.70 19.44
N GLU A 3 -0.46 8.91 19.75
CA GLU A 3 0.57 8.52 18.75
C GLU A 3 -0.05 7.88 17.50
N ASP A 4 -1.19 7.20 17.65
CA ASP A 4 -1.89 6.54 16.56
C ASP A 4 -2.50 7.52 15.53
N ASP A 5 -2.77 8.78 15.93
CA ASP A 5 -3.32 9.81 15.03
C ASP A 5 -2.34 10.15 13.89
N GLN A 6 -1.05 9.85 14.04
CA GLN A 6 -0.04 10.07 12.98
C GLN A 6 -0.18 9.07 11.81
N TYR A 7 -0.75 7.90 12.09
CA TYR A 7 -0.89 6.80 11.14
C TYR A 7 -2.29 6.76 10.52
N SER A 8 -3.24 7.56 11.01
CA SER A 8 -4.55 7.71 10.38
C SER A 8 -4.52 8.82 9.32
N LEU A 9 -5.44 8.73 8.37
CA LEU A 9 -5.65 9.75 7.35
C LEU A 9 -6.89 10.57 7.74
N PRO A 10 -6.78 11.90 7.91
CA PRO A 10 -7.93 12.73 8.26
C PRO A 10 -8.92 12.80 7.09
N ASN A 11 -10.21 13.03 7.39
CA ASN A 11 -11.26 13.04 6.36
C ASN A 11 -11.15 14.20 5.37
N ASP A 12 -10.45 15.27 5.74
CA ASP A 12 -10.14 16.42 4.90
C ASP A 12 -8.79 16.27 4.16
N TYR A 13 -8.30 15.02 3.99
CA TYR A 13 -7.05 14.74 3.28
C TYR A 13 -7.04 15.42 1.90
N PRO A 14 -5.98 16.16 1.55
CA PRO A 14 -5.94 16.93 0.31
C PRO A 14 -5.93 16.00 -0.91
N ILE A 15 -6.91 16.19 -1.79
CA ILE A 15 -6.99 15.55 -3.10
C ILE A 15 -6.89 16.64 -4.16
N VAL A 16 -5.93 16.49 -5.07
CA VAL A 16 -5.68 17.44 -6.15
C VAL A 16 -5.77 16.71 -7.48
N GLU A 17 -6.58 17.24 -8.39
CA GLU A 17 -6.70 16.73 -9.75
C GLU A 17 -5.53 17.24 -10.59
N LEU A 18 -4.88 16.33 -11.32
CA LEU A 18 -3.86 16.69 -12.29
C LEU A 18 -4.53 17.28 -13.54
N GLU A 19 -4.48 18.59 -13.69
CA GLU A 19 -4.94 19.25 -14.91
C GLU A 19 -4.00 18.89 -16.07
N CYS A 20 -4.54 18.19 -17.06
CA CYS A 20 -3.80 17.86 -18.27
C CYS A 20 -4.66 17.99 -19.55
N GLN A 21 -5.85 18.57 -19.45
CA GLN A 21 -6.81 18.66 -20.56
C GLN A 21 -6.26 19.53 -21.69
N VAL A 22 -5.72 20.72 -21.36
CA VAL A 22 -5.13 21.63 -22.35
C VAL A 22 -3.96 20.96 -23.08
N ALA A 23 -3.09 20.27 -22.33
CA ALA A 23 -1.95 19.56 -22.90
C ALA A 23 -2.38 18.38 -23.77
N PHE A 24 -3.39 17.62 -23.34
CA PHE A 24 -3.92 16.47 -24.08
C PHE A 24 -4.64 16.89 -25.36
N ASP A 25 -5.41 17.98 -25.34
CA ASP A 25 -6.14 18.49 -26.50
C ASP A 25 -5.22 19.02 -27.60
N ALA A 26 -4.06 19.55 -27.23
CA ALA A 26 -3.04 19.98 -28.18
C ALA A 26 -2.36 18.82 -28.93
N LEU A 27 -2.56 17.56 -28.52
CA LEU A 27 -1.96 16.39 -29.17
C LEU A 27 -2.68 16.03 -30.48
N SER A 28 -1.90 15.67 -31.50
CA SER A 28 -2.43 15.00 -32.69
C SER A 28 -3.00 13.61 -32.34
N ASN A 29 -3.89 13.07 -33.20
CA ASN A 29 -4.44 11.72 -33.00
C ASN A 29 -3.36 10.64 -32.84
N LYS A 30 -2.24 10.75 -33.58
CA LYS A 30 -1.11 9.82 -33.46
C LYS A 30 -0.43 9.92 -32.08
N GLN A 31 -0.26 11.13 -31.56
CA GLN A 31 0.32 11.35 -30.22
C GLN A 31 -0.63 10.91 -29.11
N LYS A 32 -1.94 11.11 -29.27
CA LYS A 32 -2.96 10.60 -28.34
C LYS A 32 -2.92 9.08 -28.24
N LEU A 33 -2.83 8.38 -29.38
CA LEU A 33 -2.66 6.93 -29.40
C LEU A 33 -1.35 6.48 -28.75
N TYR A 34 -0.24 7.16 -29.04
CA TYR A 34 1.04 6.87 -28.38
C TYR A 34 0.96 7.03 -26.85
N ALA A 35 0.42 8.15 -26.38
CA ALA A 35 0.20 8.41 -24.96
C ALA A 35 -0.71 7.35 -24.33
N HIS A 36 -1.82 6.98 -24.99
CA HIS A 36 -2.73 5.94 -24.53
C HIS A 36 -2.02 4.60 -24.28
N TYR A 37 -1.29 4.08 -25.27
CA TYR A 37 -0.59 2.79 -25.13
C TYR A 37 0.56 2.85 -24.13
N LEU A 38 1.28 3.98 -24.05
CA LEU A 38 2.33 4.18 -23.06
C LEU A 38 1.74 4.19 -21.63
N SER A 39 0.66 4.94 -21.42
CA SER A 39 -0.05 4.98 -20.14
C SER A 39 -0.59 3.61 -19.75
N LEU A 40 -1.17 2.85 -20.68
CA LEU A 40 -1.60 1.47 -20.41
C LEU A 40 -0.43 0.60 -19.93
N ALA A 41 0.71 0.66 -20.62
CA ALA A 41 1.91 -0.09 -20.22
C ALA A 41 2.39 0.32 -18.82
N SER A 42 2.41 1.63 -18.51
CA SER A 42 2.77 2.13 -17.18
C SER A 42 1.83 1.65 -16.08
N TRP A 43 0.51 1.68 -16.31
CA TRP A 43 -0.49 1.20 -15.35
C TRP A 43 -0.45 -0.32 -15.15
N HIS A 44 -0.19 -1.10 -16.20
CA HIS A 44 0.04 -2.54 -16.03
C HIS A 44 1.33 -2.82 -15.26
N GLY A 45 2.39 -2.04 -15.52
CA GLY A 45 3.65 -2.13 -14.78
C GLY A 45 3.51 -1.76 -13.30
N SER A 46 2.66 -0.80 -12.95
CA SER A 46 2.46 -0.39 -11.55
C SER A 46 1.83 -1.49 -10.70
N LEU A 47 1.12 -2.46 -11.29
CA LEU A 47 0.63 -3.64 -10.57
C LEU A 47 1.76 -4.44 -9.92
N ALA A 48 2.96 -4.42 -10.52
CA ALA A 48 4.13 -5.04 -9.93
C ALA A 48 4.56 -4.34 -8.63
N VAL A 49 4.26 -3.06 -8.42
CA VAL A 49 4.63 -2.33 -7.19
C VAL A 49 3.90 -2.90 -5.97
N TYR A 50 2.62 -3.22 -6.10
CA TYR A 50 1.88 -3.92 -5.03
C TYR A 50 2.54 -5.25 -4.65
N LEU A 51 3.19 -5.92 -5.61
CA LEU A 51 3.96 -7.14 -5.41
C LEU A 51 5.43 -6.88 -5.03
N GLN A 52 6.02 -5.74 -5.35
CA GLN A 52 7.39 -5.41 -4.92
C GLN A 52 7.43 -5.09 -3.43
N VAL A 53 6.30 -4.66 -2.87
CA VAL A 53 6.04 -4.62 -1.43
C VAL A 53 5.90 -6.05 -0.83
N ARG A 54 5.93 -7.09 -1.67
CA ARG A 54 5.77 -8.50 -1.28
C ARG A 54 6.76 -9.41 -2.02
N ASN A 55 7.87 -9.81 -1.39
CA ASN A 55 8.48 -11.08 -1.83
C ASN A 55 9.01 -12.03 -0.77
N TYR A 56 8.74 -13.28 -1.15
CA TYR A 56 9.27 -14.58 -0.75
C TYR A 56 10.39 -14.56 0.31
N ILE A 57 10.13 -15.26 1.41
CA ILE A 57 11.04 -15.44 2.55
C ILE A 57 11.13 -14.19 3.44
N SER A 58 10.04 -14.02 4.21
CA SER A 58 10.05 -13.47 5.56
C SER A 58 10.55 -12.02 5.81
N LEU A 59 10.85 -11.20 4.80
CA LEU A 59 11.61 -9.96 5.03
C LEU A 59 11.21 -8.73 4.16
N THR A 60 9.93 -8.54 3.81
CA THR A 60 9.42 -7.23 3.31
C THR A 60 7.97 -6.96 3.74
N THR A 61 7.49 -5.75 3.48
CA THR A 61 6.91 -4.86 4.50
C THR A 61 5.37 -4.74 4.53
N SER A 62 4.66 -5.29 3.54
CA SER A 62 3.20 -5.43 3.58
C SER A 62 2.75 -6.62 2.73
N PRO A 63 2.82 -7.86 3.24
CA PRO A 63 2.28 -9.03 2.55
C PRO A 63 0.76 -8.90 2.27
N GLU A 64 0.06 -8.01 2.97
CA GLU A 64 -1.35 -7.71 2.83
C GLU A 64 -1.69 -6.75 1.68
N SER A 65 -0.74 -5.93 1.18
CA SER A 65 -1.03 -4.91 0.14
C SER A 65 -1.72 -5.47 -1.12
N PRO A 66 -1.28 -6.59 -1.73
CA PRO A 66 -2.01 -7.20 -2.86
C PRO A 66 -3.43 -7.67 -2.50
N LEU A 67 -3.63 -8.11 -1.26
CA LEU A 67 -4.95 -8.56 -0.79
C LEU A 67 -5.88 -7.37 -0.56
N ILE A 68 -5.35 -6.26 -0.02
CA ILE A 68 -6.09 -4.99 0.10
C ILE A 68 -6.47 -4.48 -1.28
N PHE A 69 -5.54 -4.50 -2.25
CA PHE A 69 -5.83 -4.10 -3.63
C PHE A 69 -6.96 -4.95 -4.24
N SER A 70 -6.89 -6.27 -4.09
CA SER A 70 -7.94 -7.19 -4.55
C SER A 70 -9.30 -6.91 -3.89
N LEU A 71 -9.30 -6.70 -2.58
CA LEU A 71 -10.50 -6.38 -1.80
C LEU A 71 -11.16 -5.08 -2.28
N LEU A 72 -10.40 -3.98 -2.34
CA LEU A 72 -10.90 -2.67 -2.76
C LEU A 72 -11.37 -2.70 -4.22
N THR A 73 -10.59 -3.30 -5.12
CA THR A 73 -10.95 -3.41 -6.54
C THR A 73 -12.24 -4.20 -6.73
N LYS A 74 -12.44 -5.29 -5.98
CA LYS A 74 -13.72 -6.03 -5.99
C LYS A 74 -14.88 -5.15 -5.54
N VAL A 75 -14.75 -4.40 -4.45
CA VAL A 75 -15.83 -3.50 -4.00
C VAL A 75 -16.15 -2.44 -5.04
N PHE A 76 -15.15 -1.69 -5.51
CA PHE A 76 -15.37 -0.57 -6.44
C PHE A 76 -15.76 -0.99 -7.86
N SER A 77 -15.43 -2.20 -8.30
CA SER A 77 -15.76 -2.67 -9.66
C SER A 77 -17.14 -3.33 -9.77
N ASN A 78 -17.75 -3.73 -8.64
CA ASN A 78 -19.04 -4.44 -8.65
C ASN A 78 -20.25 -3.50 -8.56
N GLU A 79 -20.08 -2.26 -8.11
CA GLU A 79 -21.15 -1.29 -8.06
C GLU A 79 -20.65 0.16 -8.06
N PRO A 80 -21.49 1.12 -8.54
CA PRO A 80 -21.20 2.54 -8.36
C PRO A 80 -21.12 2.91 -6.87
N ILE A 81 -20.17 3.79 -6.53
CA ILE A 81 -19.92 4.25 -5.15
C ILE A 81 -21.18 4.87 -4.51
N ASP A 82 -21.99 5.58 -5.29
CA ASP A 82 -23.22 6.20 -4.82
C ASP A 82 -24.28 5.17 -4.38
N GLU A 83 -24.31 4.00 -5.01
CA GLU A 83 -25.23 2.92 -4.62
C GLU A 83 -24.80 2.29 -3.31
N LEU A 84 -23.49 2.03 -3.15
CA LEU A 84 -22.92 1.57 -1.89
C LEU A 84 -23.19 2.57 -0.76
N LYS A 85 -22.95 3.88 -0.99
CA LYS A 85 -23.24 4.94 -0.01
C LYS A 85 -24.70 4.90 0.44
N LYS A 86 -25.64 4.85 -0.51
CA LYS A 86 -27.09 4.78 -0.20
C LYS A 86 -27.44 3.56 0.64
N ALA A 87 -26.92 2.38 0.28
CA ALA A 87 -27.17 1.14 1.02
C ALA A 87 -26.67 1.20 2.46
N LEU A 88 -25.53 1.86 2.70
CA LEU A 88 -24.95 2.06 4.03
C LEU A 88 -25.74 3.07 4.86
N LEU A 89 -26.14 4.20 4.27
CA LEU A 89 -26.92 5.22 4.97
C LEU A 89 -28.29 4.70 5.43
N ILE A 90 -28.94 3.85 4.64
CA ILE A 90 -30.19 3.18 5.05
C ILE A 90 -29.99 2.35 6.33
N LYS A 91 -28.79 1.80 6.54
CA LYS A 91 -28.42 1.02 7.73
C LYS A 91 -27.88 1.88 8.88
N GLY A 92 -27.93 3.21 8.77
CA GLY A 92 -27.44 4.14 9.78
C GLY A 92 -25.92 4.26 9.84
N PHE A 93 -25.21 3.93 8.75
CA PHE A 93 -23.76 4.09 8.68
C PHE A 93 -23.36 5.58 8.68
N SER A 94 -22.26 5.92 9.36
CA SER A 94 -21.78 7.30 9.45
C SER A 94 -21.20 7.79 8.12
N GLU A 95 -21.54 9.03 7.73
CA GLU A 95 -20.91 9.70 6.58
C GLU A 95 -19.43 9.97 6.79
N ASP A 96 -19.00 10.21 8.04
CA ASP A 96 -17.59 10.39 8.36
C ASP A 96 -16.82 9.09 8.17
N ASN A 97 -17.39 7.94 8.58
CA ASN A 97 -16.78 6.63 8.34
C ASN A 97 -16.71 6.31 6.83
N PHE A 98 -17.74 6.70 6.08
CA PHE A 98 -17.75 6.51 4.64
C PHE A 98 -16.67 7.36 3.96
N THR A 99 -16.50 8.60 4.39
CA THR A 99 -15.45 9.50 3.92
C THR A 99 -14.07 8.95 4.28
N ALA A 100 -13.85 8.47 5.50
CA ALA A 100 -12.61 7.83 5.92
C ALA A 100 -12.24 6.62 5.05
N PHE A 101 -13.23 5.80 4.68
CA PHE A 101 -13.05 4.68 3.76
C PHE A 101 -12.61 5.14 2.36
N LEU A 102 -13.23 6.19 1.81
CA LEU A 102 -12.85 6.75 0.51
C LEU A 102 -11.44 7.34 0.56
N VAL A 103 -11.12 8.13 1.58
CA VAL A 103 -9.78 8.72 1.76
C VAL A 103 -8.72 7.63 1.83
N TYR A 104 -8.93 6.60 2.66
CA TYR A 104 -8.01 5.46 2.74
C TYR A 104 -7.81 4.80 1.38
N SER A 105 -8.90 4.54 0.66
CA SER A 105 -8.85 3.89 -0.66
C SER A 105 -8.10 4.73 -1.68
N SER A 106 -8.37 6.03 -1.74
CA SER A 106 -7.70 6.97 -2.64
C SER A 106 -6.19 7.03 -2.40
N VAL A 107 -5.78 7.16 -1.13
CA VAL A 107 -4.37 7.22 -0.76
C VAL A 107 -3.67 5.87 -0.95
N PHE A 108 -4.37 4.75 -0.72
CA PHE A 108 -3.88 3.42 -1.03
C PHE A 108 -3.59 3.23 -2.53
N PHE A 109 -4.51 3.64 -3.40
CA PHE A 109 -4.29 3.57 -4.85
C PHE A 109 -3.18 4.51 -5.30
N SER A 110 -3.08 5.73 -4.73
CA SER A 110 -2.02 6.67 -5.12
C SER A 110 -0.62 6.20 -4.73
N ASN A 111 -0.49 5.46 -3.63
CA ASN A 111 0.80 4.94 -3.15
C ASN A 111 1.11 3.52 -3.62
N SER A 112 0.18 2.86 -4.31
CA SER A 112 0.30 1.45 -4.70
C SER A 112 0.58 0.52 -3.50
N GLY A 113 -0.01 0.82 -2.33
CA GLY A 113 0.22 0.12 -1.08
C GLY A 113 -0.28 0.92 0.14
N ASN A 114 -0.22 0.31 1.32
CA ASN A 114 -0.63 0.94 2.59
C ASN A 114 0.52 1.65 3.34
N TYR A 115 1.56 2.07 2.62
CA TYR A 115 2.65 2.90 3.12
C TYR A 115 2.81 4.13 2.24
N LYS A 116 3.08 5.29 2.86
CA LYS A 116 3.28 6.54 2.13
C LYS A 116 4.59 6.44 1.34
N GLY A 117 4.55 6.69 0.04
CA GLY A 117 5.75 6.74 -0.80
C GLY A 117 6.70 7.90 -0.44
N PHE A 118 6.20 8.91 0.28
CA PHE A 118 7.04 9.92 0.93
C PHE A 118 7.01 9.69 2.44
N GLY A 119 8.16 9.28 3.00
CA GLY A 119 8.33 9.05 4.44
C GLY A 119 8.15 7.60 4.89
N ASP A 120 7.83 6.68 3.97
CA ASP A 120 7.83 5.23 4.19
C ASP A 120 7.02 4.80 5.43
N THR A 121 6.00 5.58 5.77
CA THR A 121 5.22 5.41 7.00
C THR A 121 3.92 4.70 6.66
N LYS A 122 3.55 3.70 7.45
CA LYS A 122 2.27 3.01 7.28
C LYS A 122 1.11 3.97 7.49
N PHE A 123 -0.01 3.70 6.84
CA PHE A 123 -1.26 4.37 7.17
C PHE A 123 -2.41 3.37 7.26
N VAL A 124 -3.33 3.62 8.19
CA VAL A 124 -4.47 2.75 8.47
C VAL A 124 -5.77 3.49 8.18
N PRO A 125 -6.87 2.77 7.89
CA PRO A 125 -8.17 3.39 7.70
C PRO A 125 -8.61 4.14 8.95
N ASN A 126 -9.07 5.38 8.81
CA ASN A 126 -9.58 6.20 9.93
C ASN A 126 -11.04 5.86 10.28
N LEU A 127 -11.35 4.57 10.38
CA LEU A 127 -12.64 4.05 10.80
C LEU A 127 -12.46 2.73 11.56
N PRO A 128 -13.32 2.41 12.53
CA PRO A 128 -13.24 1.17 13.29
C PRO A 128 -13.31 -0.09 12.40
N VAL A 129 -12.63 -1.16 12.82
CA VAL A 129 -12.54 -2.43 12.06
C VAL A 129 -13.92 -3.03 11.80
N ASP A 130 -14.81 -2.99 12.80
CA ASP A 130 -16.20 -3.47 12.69
C ASP A 130 -17.02 -2.65 11.69
N GLN A 131 -16.76 -1.34 11.60
CA GLN A 131 -17.43 -0.45 10.64
C GLN A 131 -16.94 -0.74 9.22
N LEU A 132 -15.64 -0.97 9.02
CA LEU A 132 -15.13 -1.38 7.72
C LEU A 132 -15.68 -2.76 7.32
N GLU A 133 -15.76 -3.71 8.24
CA GLU A 133 -16.35 -5.02 7.97
C GLU A 133 -17.84 -4.92 7.61
N ALA A 134 -18.62 -4.11 8.33
CA ALA A 134 -20.03 -3.86 8.03
C ALA A 134 -20.21 -3.20 6.65
N LEU A 135 -19.29 -2.32 6.26
CA LEU A 135 -19.25 -1.71 4.94
C LEU A 135 -19.02 -2.77 3.86
N LEU A 136 -17.96 -3.58 4.02
CA LEU A 136 -17.63 -4.64 3.08
C LEU A 136 -18.79 -5.63 2.91
N LYS A 137 -19.41 -6.07 4.02
CA LYS A 137 -20.58 -6.97 4.04
C LYS A 137 -21.83 -6.38 3.39
N THR A 138 -21.92 -5.06 3.28
CA THR A 138 -23.04 -4.39 2.60
C THR A 138 -22.84 -4.30 1.09
N SER A 139 -21.58 -4.38 0.61
CA SER A 139 -21.28 -4.29 -0.80
C SER A 139 -21.89 -5.43 -1.62
N LYS A 140 -22.24 -5.15 -2.87
CA LYS A 140 -22.66 -6.17 -3.84
C LYS A 140 -21.59 -7.22 -4.08
N ALA A 141 -20.33 -6.83 -4.05
CA ALA A 141 -19.21 -7.75 -4.15
C ALA A 141 -19.31 -8.87 -3.11
N TRP A 142 -19.61 -8.51 -1.85
CA TRP A 142 -19.78 -9.48 -0.76
C TRP A 142 -20.99 -10.38 -0.94
N ASN A 143 -22.10 -9.82 -1.46
CA ASN A 143 -23.28 -10.63 -1.76
C ASN A 143 -23.03 -11.64 -2.90
N SER A 144 -22.19 -11.28 -3.86
CA SER A 144 -21.85 -12.14 -5.00
C SER A 144 -20.83 -13.24 -4.64
N GLU A 145 -19.82 -12.93 -3.83
CA GLU A 145 -18.73 -13.87 -3.48
C GLU A 145 -18.42 -13.86 -1.97
N PRO A 146 -19.39 -14.22 -1.09
CA PRO A 146 -19.27 -14.04 0.35
C PRO A 146 -18.12 -14.83 0.97
N GLU A 147 -17.92 -16.09 0.56
CA GLU A 147 -16.86 -16.95 1.10
C GLU A 147 -15.46 -16.44 0.71
N ALA A 148 -15.30 -16.00 -0.53
CA ALA A 148 -14.02 -15.49 -1.02
C ALA A 148 -13.65 -14.16 -0.35
N LEU A 149 -14.61 -13.25 -0.19
CA LEU A 149 -14.38 -11.97 0.48
C LEU A 149 -14.21 -12.12 1.98
N GLN A 150 -14.92 -13.05 2.63
CA GLN A 150 -14.67 -13.40 4.03
C GLN A 150 -13.24 -13.92 4.21
N SER A 151 -12.80 -14.86 3.37
CA SER A 151 -11.43 -15.39 3.40
C SER A 151 -10.36 -14.31 3.14
N LEU A 152 -10.60 -13.39 2.21
CA LEU A 152 -9.74 -12.23 1.99
C LEU A 152 -9.70 -11.32 3.21
N TRP A 153 -10.86 -10.96 3.77
CA TRP A 153 -10.98 -10.09 4.94
C TRP A 153 -10.27 -10.67 6.15
N ASP A 154 -10.42 -11.97 6.42
CA ASP A 154 -9.76 -12.62 7.56
C ASP A 154 -8.23 -12.57 7.48
N ARG A 155 -7.66 -12.55 6.27
CA ARG A 155 -6.22 -12.42 6.03
C ARG A 155 -5.74 -10.97 6.07
N VAL A 156 -6.63 -10.00 5.88
CA VAL A 156 -6.28 -8.58 5.73
C VAL A 156 -6.57 -7.79 7.00
N LYS A 157 -7.67 -8.05 7.72
CA LYS A 157 -8.18 -7.19 8.79
C LYS A 157 -7.17 -6.91 9.91
N GLY A 158 -6.37 -7.92 10.28
CA GLY A 158 -5.31 -7.77 11.29
C GLY A 158 -4.18 -6.90 10.76
N PRO A 159 -3.44 -7.35 9.71
CA PRO A 159 -2.34 -6.59 9.14
C PRO A 159 -2.72 -5.18 8.67
N LEU A 160 -3.93 -4.97 8.18
CA LEU A 160 -4.45 -3.67 7.72
C LEU A 160 -4.43 -2.60 8.83
N TYR A 161 -4.78 -2.99 10.07
CA TYR A 161 -4.86 -2.07 11.21
C TYR A 161 -3.68 -2.20 12.18
N SER A 162 -2.80 -3.18 11.97
CA SER A 162 -1.66 -3.40 12.87
C SER A 162 -0.64 -2.28 12.76
N LEU A 163 -0.28 -1.71 13.92
CA LEU A 163 0.71 -0.66 14.09
C LEU A 163 1.80 -1.09 15.08
N SER A 164 2.30 -2.32 14.96
CA SER A 164 3.48 -2.72 15.75
C SER A 164 4.69 -1.87 15.34
N GLU A 165 5.69 -1.75 16.23
CA GLU A 165 6.89 -0.95 15.96
C GLU A 165 7.60 -1.32 14.65
N ARG A 166 7.55 -2.61 14.26
CA ARG A 166 8.15 -3.09 13.01
C ARG A 166 7.32 -2.79 11.75
N GLU A 167 6.06 -2.40 11.91
CA GLU A 167 5.14 -2.12 10.80
C GLU A 167 4.91 -0.62 10.60
N LYS A 168 5.22 0.22 11.59
CA LYS A 168 5.00 1.68 11.50
C LYS A 168 5.80 2.33 10.36
N GLN A 169 6.96 1.77 10.03
CA GLN A 169 7.85 2.32 9.02
C GLN A 169 8.52 1.22 8.20
N LEU A 170 8.71 1.48 6.90
CA LEU A 170 9.51 0.59 6.07
C LEU A 170 10.94 0.59 6.59
N SER A 171 11.39 -0.56 7.09
CA SER A 171 12.72 -0.72 7.64
C SER A 171 13.24 -2.12 7.36
N TYR A 172 14.53 -2.28 7.54
CA TYR A 172 15.19 -3.57 7.34
C TYR A 172 14.87 -4.54 8.47
N PRO A 173 15.05 -5.85 8.24
CA PRO A 173 15.20 -6.80 9.31
C PRO A 173 16.11 -6.26 10.42
N ASP A 174 15.67 -6.54 11.63
CA ASP A 174 16.37 -6.17 12.85
C ASP A 174 17.83 -6.65 12.82
N LYS A 175 18.77 -5.70 12.90
CA LYS A 175 20.22 -5.98 12.97
C LYS A 175 20.56 -6.81 14.20
N GLU A 176 19.69 -6.86 15.21
CA GLU A 176 19.87 -7.70 16.39
C GLU A 176 19.94 -9.19 16.06
N HIS A 177 19.33 -9.61 14.94
CA HIS A 177 19.34 -11.02 14.50
C HIS A 177 20.41 -11.35 13.46
N ALA A 178 21.21 -10.36 13.04
CA ALA A 178 22.34 -10.61 12.16
C ALA A 178 23.34 -11.55 12.84
N ALA A 179 23.73 -12.61 12.12
CA ALA A 179 24.58 -13.68 12.64
C ALA A 179 26.02 -13.19 12.91
N ASN A 180 26.44 -12.13 12.22
CA ASN A 180 27.78 -11.57 12.35
C ASN A 180 27.86 -10.07 12.01
N ASP A 181 29.02 -9.47 12.23
CA ASP A 181 29.26 -8.04 12.02
C ASP A 181 29.22 -7.63 10.54
N PHE A 182 29.48 -8.53 9.59
CA PHE A 182 29.38 -8.21 8.17
C PHE A 182 27.92 -8.04 7.76
N GLU A 183 27.03 -8.89 8.26
CA GLU A 183 25.59 -8.76 8.06
C GLU A 183 25.05 -7.46 8.69
N LYS A 184 25.48 -7.11 9.92
CA LYS A 184 25.09 -5.84 10.56
C LYS A 184 25.51 -4.63 9.73
N LYS A 185 26.79 -4.58 9.33
CA LYS A 185 27.35 -3.47 8.53
C LYS A 185 26.74 -3.39 7.13
N MET A 186 26.45 -4.54 6.53
CA MET A 186 25.72 -4.61 5.27
C MET A 186 24.35 -3.94 5.40
N LEU A 187 23.58 -4.33 6.42
CA LEU A 187 22.26 -3.76 6.71
C LEU A 187 22.33 -2.26 7.05
N ASP A 188 23.36 -1.79 7.76
CA ASP A 188 23.60 -0.34 8.02
C ASP A 188 23.73 0.46 6.73
N HIS A 189 24.55 -0.03 5.80
CA HIS A 189 24.81 0.64 4.53
C HIS A 189 23.60 0.61 3.60
N TYR A 190 22.90 -0.52 3.52
CA TYR A 190 21.66 -0.63 2.76
C TYR A 190 20.56 0.29 3.32
N GLN A 191 20.42 0.38 4.65
CA GLN A 191 19.53 1.35 5.29
C GLN A 191 19.85 2.79 4.91
N THR A 192 21.13 3.16 4.96
CA THR A 192 21.60 4.49 4.55
C THR A 192 21.29 4.77 3.08
N SER A 193 21.53 3.80 2.19
CA SER A 193 21.28 3.92 0.76
C SER A 193 19.83 4.26 0.46
N PHE A 194 18.88 3.51 1.02
CA PHE A 194 17.47 3.70 0.70
C PHE A 194 16.86 4.90 1.41
N THR A 195 17.39 5.30 2.57
CA THR A 195 16.95 6.54 3.25
C THR A 195 17.40 7.80 2.51
N THR A 196 18.56 7.77 1.84
CA THR A 196 19.18 8.97 1.26
C THR A 196 19.18 8.98 -0.28
N GLY A 197 18.85 7.86 -0.92
CA GLY A 197 19.04 7.65 -2.36
C GLY A 197 20.50 7.43 -2.79
N SER A 198 21.43 7.19 -1.86
CA SER A 198 22.86 7.06 -2.15
C SER A 198 23.22 5.69 -2.74
N LEU A 199 23.61 5.67 -4.02
CA LEU A 199 24.11 4.46 -4.69
C LEU A 199 25.46 4.00 -4.12
N ASP A 200 26.28 4.92 -3.62
CA ASP A 200 27.58 4.55 -3.03
C ASP A 200 27.40 3.80 -1.71
N ALA A 201 26.42 4.20 -0.90
CA ALA A 201 26.03 3.43 0.28
C ALA A 201 25.54 2.03 -0.10
N HIS A 202 24.83 1.88 -1.22
CA HIS A 202 24.43 0.55 -1.70
C HIS A 202 25.65 -0.32 -2.02
N LYS A 203 26.63 0.22 -2.77
CA LYS A 203 27.86 -0.48 -3.09
C LYS A 203 28.66 -0.85 -1.84
N ASP A 204 28.67 0.00 -0.82
CA ASP A 204 29.34 -0.28 0.45
C ASP A 204 28.68 -1.43 1.20
N GLY A 205 27.35 -1.52 1.20
CA GLY A 205 26.63 -2.68 1.73
C GLY A 205 27.00 -3.96 0.98
N SER A 206 27.03 -3.91 -0.36
CA SER A 206 27.43 -5.06 -1.19
C SER A 206 28.89 -5.49 -0.95
N ARG A 207 29.79 -4.56 -0.58
CA ARG A 207 31.16 -4.91 -0.19
C ARG A 207 31.21 -5.68 1.14
N GLN A 208 30.33 -5.37 2.09
CA GLN A 208 30.23 -6.14 3.34
C GLN A 208 29.61 -7.50 3.07
N TRP A 209 28.60 -7.57 2.21
CA TRP A 209 27.99 -8.82 1.77
C TRP A 209 29.02 -9.79 1.16
N ILE A 210 29.84 -9.34 0.21
CA ILE A 210 30.90 -10.18 -0.41
C ILE A 210 31.90 -10.73 0.63
N LYS A 211 32.11 -10.02 1.74
CA LYS A 211 33.01 -10.43 2.83
C LYS A 211 32.36 -11.44 3.78
N ASN A 212 31.03 -11.53 3.80
CA ASN A 212 30.32 -12.56 4.54
C ASN A 212 30.45 -13.90 3.81
N LYS A 213 31.45 -14.71 4.20
CA LYS A 213 31.72 -16.00 3.57
C LYS A 213 30.96 -17.12 4.26
N ASP A 214 30.36 -17.99 3.45
CA ASP A 214 29.63 -19.18 3.87
C ASP A 214 28.55 -18.91 4.94
N PRO A 215 27.66 -17.89 4.75
CA PRO A 215 26.61 -17.66 5.71
C PRO A 215 25.63 -18.84 5.74
N ILE A 216 25.10 -19.12 6.93
CA ILE A 216 24.06 -20.16 7.11
C ILE A 216 22.79 -19.78 6.32
N ILE A 217 22.52 -18.48 6.21
CA ILE A 217 21.41 -17.90 5.46
C ILE A 217 21.98 -16.85 4.49
N GLU A 218 21.89 -17.11 3.19
CA GLU A 218 22.38 -16.22 2.12
C GLU A 218 21.22 -15.46 1.47
N THR A 219 21.41 -14.17 1.17
CA THR A 219 20.38 -13.26 0.61
C THR A 219 20.99 -12.16 -0.25
#